data_AF-A0A1H7VH33-F1
#
_entry.id   AF-A0A1H7VH33-F1
#
_cell.length_a   1.000
_cell.length_b   1.000
_cell.length_c   1.000
_cell.angle_alpha   90.00
_cell.angle_beta   90.00
_cell.angle_gamma   90.00
#
_symmetry.space_group_name_H-M   'P 1'
#
loop_
_entity.id
_entity.type
_entity.pdbx_description
1 polymer ?
#
loop_
_entity_poly.entity_id
_entity_poly.type
_entity_poly.pdbx_seq_one_letter_code
_entity_poly.pdbx_strand_id
1 'polypeptide(L)'
;MTRIRSLLIRHRSTSLAAGACALLAALSACSSGPPLFLSDGRPTQQVQCPASGDRDSCVQQARARCGEGGYDTVDQLNNNGVYTLVFACRAH
;
A
#
# COMPACT_ATOMS: atom_id res chain seq x y z
N MET A 1 -52.02 15.75 28.28
CA MET A 1 -52.82 15.73 27.05
C MET A 1 -51.84 15.83 25.86
N THR A 2 -51.41 14.70 25.28
CA THR A 2 -51.80 14.17 23.94
C THR A 2 -51.25 15.01 22.76
N ARG A 3 -50.49 14.53 21.74
CA ARG A 3 -50.36 13.20 21.12
C ARG A 3 -49.00 13.02 20.40
N ILE A 4 -48.38 11.88 20.66
CA ILE A 4 -47.39 11.22 19.79
C ILE A 4 -48.14 10.70 18.56
N ARG A 5 -47.76 11.14 17.35
CA ARG A 5 -48.31 10.64 16.08
C ARG A 5 -47.18 10.15 15.17
N SER A 6 -46.91 8.86 15.31
CA SER A 6 -46.85 7.91 14.19
C SER A 6 -46.14 8.37 12.92
N LEU A 7 -44.82 8.12 12.84
CA LEU A 7 -44.11 7.90 11.57
C LEU A 7 -43.49 6.48 11.54
N LEU A 8 -44.12 5.52 12.21
CA LEU A 8 -43.99 4.11 11.86
C LEU A 8 -45.04 3.86 10.78
N ILE A 9 -44.67 3.87 9.49
CA ILE A 9 -45.28 3.14 8.35
C ILE A 9 -44.62 3.71 7.08
N ARG A 10 -43.47 3.15 6.69
CA ARG A 10 -43.15 2.81 5.28
C ARG A 10 -41.81 2.09 5.09
N HIS A 11 -41.34 1.30 6.05
CA HIS A 11 -40.33 0.28 5.76
C HIS A 11 -40.98 -1.01 5.25
N ARG A 12 -41.83 -0.88 4.22
CA ARG A 12 -42.18 -2.00 3.37
C ARG A 12 -41.11 -2.12 2.30
N SER A 13 -40.53 -3.31 2.22
CA SER A 13 -39.93 -3.89 1.02
C SER A 13 -38.77 -3.11 0.39
N THR A 14 -37.54 -3.36 0.85
CA THR A 14 -36.32 -3.37 0.01
C THR A 14 -35.21 -4.18 0.70
N SER A 15 -35.56 -5.35 1.24
CA SER A 15 -34.59 -6.44 1.37
C SER A 15 -34.26 -6.89 -0.06
N LEU A 16 -32.98 -7.15 -0.39
CA LEU A 16 -32.43 -7.42 -1.73
C LEU A 16 -31.96 -6.20 -2.57
N ALA A 17 -31.26 -5.25 -1.97
CA ALA A 17 -30.33 -4.39 -2.76
C ALA A 17 -29.07 -3.95 -1.99
N ALA A 18 -28.87 -4.46 -0.76
CA ALA A 18 -27.76 -4.05 0.11
C ALA A 18 -26.55 -5.00 0.08
N GLY A 19 -26.59 -6.08 -0.72
CA GLY A 19 -25.53 -7.09 -0.76
C GLY A 19 -24.37 -6.79 -1.72
N ALA A 20 -24.59 -5.98 -2.76
CA ALA A 20 -23.62 -5.80 -3.84
C ALA A 20 -22.58 -4.70 -3.57
N CYS A 21 -22.89 -3.69 -2.74
CA CYS A 21 -21.97 -2.58 -2.49
C CYS A 21 -20.88 -2.87 -1.43
N ALA A 22 -21.00 -3.93 -0.65
CA ALA A 22 -20.02 -4.25 0.39
C ALA A 22 -18.73 -4.90 -0.17
N LEU A 23 -18.80 -5.52 -1.35
CA LEU A 23 -17.66 -6.20 -1.96
C LEU A 23 -16.67 -5.24 -2.65
N LEU A 24 -17.11 -4.06 -3.07
CA LEU A 24 -16.27 -3.05 -3.73
C LEU A 24 -15.42 -2.24 -2.74
N ALA A 25 -15.85 -2.12 -1.48
CA ALA A 25 -15.13 -1.37 -0.45
C ALA A 25 -13.94 -2.15 0.17
N ALA A 26 -13.85 -3.46 -0.07
CA ALA A 26 -12.76 -4.28 0.45
C ALA A 26 -11.49 -4.24 -0.44
N LEU A 27 -11.60 -3.86 -1.72
CA LEU A 27 -10.46 -3.86 -2.65
C LEU A 27 -9.61 -2.57 -2.58
N SER A 28 -10.14 -1.47 -2.04
CA SER A 28 -9.39 -0.21 -1.87
C SER A 28 -8.38 -0.26 -0.72
N ALA A 29 -8.38 -1.33 0.09
CA ALA A 29 -7.43 -1.53 1.18
C ALA A 29 -6.15 -2.28 0.77
N CYS A 30 -6.02 -2.76 -0.48
CA CYS A 30 -4.86 -3.51 -0.95
C CYS A 30 -3.91 -2.70 -1.86
N SER A 31 -3.74 -1.40 -1.61
CA SER A 31 -2.67 -0.63 -2.26
C SER A 31 -2.22 0.55 -1.40
N SER A 32 -1.83 0.25 -0.16
CA SER A 32 -1.08 1.18 0.69
C SER A 32 0.36 0.69 0.88
N GLY A 33 0.90 0.00 -0.13
CA GLY A 33 2.33 -0.26 -0.29
C GLY A 33 2.99 0.87 -1.08
N PRO A 34 4.33 0.99 -1.06
CA PRO A 34 5.04 1.93 -1.91
C PRO A 34 4.58 1.75 -3.37
N PRO A 35 4.45 2.84 -4.14
CA PRO A 35 3.86 2.79 -5.46
C PRO A 35 4.68 1.81 -6.31
N LEU A 36 4.00 0.77 -6.82
CA LEU A 36 4.61 -0.31 -7.60
C LEU A 36 5.41 0.25 -8.78
N PHE A 37 5.05 1.46 -9.22
CA PHE A 37 5.72 2.22 -10.26
C PHE A 37 6.02 3.63 -9.75
N LEU A 38 7.25 4.08 -9.94
CA LEU A 38 7.63 5.48 -9.75
C LEU A 38 6.83 6.34 -10.73
N SER A 39 6.71 7.66 -10.51
CA SER A 39 6.01 8.58 -11.43
C SER A 39 6.53 8.52 -12.87
N ASP A 40 7.75 8.01 -13.05
CA ASP A 40 8.44 7.77 -14.32
C ASP A 40 8.07 6.42 -15.00
N GLY A 41 7.18 5.62 -14.40
CA GLY A 41 6.78 4.30 -14.91
C GLY A 41 7.73 3.14 -14.57
N ARG A 42 8.83 3.40 -13.85
CA ARG A 42 9.81 2.37 -13.47
C ARG A 42 9.32 1.55 -12.28
N PRO A 43 9.43 0.20 -12.30
CA PRO A 43 9.01 -0.63 -11.18
C PRO A 43 9.88 -0.33 -9.95
N THR A 44 9.25 -0.03 -8.82
CA THR A 44 9.95 0.10 -7.54
C THR A 44 10.02 -1.26 -6.86
N GLN A 45 11.12 -1.50 -6.17
CA GLN A 45 11.36 -2.70 -5.38
C GLN A 45 11.70 -2.29 -3.95
N GLN A 46 11.23 -3.08 -2.99
CA GLN A 46 11.47 -2.86 -1.58
C GLN A 46 12.29 -4.01 -1.01
N VAL A 47 13.33 -3.68 -0.27
CA VAL A 47 14.12 -4.63 0.51
C VAL A 47 14.16 -4.19 1.97
N GLN A 48 14.21 -5.16 2.87
CA GLN A 48 14.23 -4.95 4.31
C GLN A 48 15.47 -5.64 4.86
N CYS A 49 16.27 -4.90 5.62
CA CYS A 49 17.50 -5.35 6.22
C CYS A 49 17.53 -4.96 7.70
N PRO A 50 18.27 -5.70 8.54
CA PRO A 50 18.49 -5.29 9.91
C PRO A 50 19.27 -3.97 9.95
N ALA A 51 18.74 -2.96 10.63
CA ALA A 51 19.41 -1.67 10.82
C ALA A 51 20.62 -1.77 11.75
N SER A 52 20.64 -2.77 12.64
CA SER A 52 21.71 -3.03 13.61
C SER A 52 22.94 -3.72 13.03
N GLY A 53 22.82 -4.26 11.81
CA GLY A 53 23.86 -5.10 11.20
C GLY A 53 24.59 -4.38 10.09
N ASP A 54 23.93 -4.15 8.95
CA ASP A 54 24.60 -3.58 7.79
C ASP A 54 23.55 -2.99 6.85
N ARG A 55 23.43 -1.66 6.86
CA ARG A 55 22.65 -0.93 5.83
C ARG A 55 23.18 -1.26 4.43
N ASP A 56 24.47 -1.58 4.35
CA ASP A 56 25.16 -2.08 3.17
C ASP A 56 24.53 -3.36 2.61
N SER A 57 23.95 -4.25 3.41
CA SER A 57 23.26 -5.44 2.90
C SER A 57 22.10 -5.07 1.95
N CYS A 58 21.35 -4.01 2.29
CA CYS A 58 20.27 -3.49 1.45
C CYS A 58 20.80 -2.85 0.17
N VAL A 59 21.92 -2.14 0.28
CA VAL A 59 22.62 -1.54 -0.87
C VAL A 59 23.14 -2.62 -1.81
N GLN A 60 23.75 -3.69 -1.28
CA GLN A 60 24.28 -4.81 -2.06
C GLN A 60 23.16 -5.59 -2.75
N GLN A 61 22.03 -5.80 -2.07
CA GLN A 61 20.85 -6.38 -2.71
C GLN A 61 20.31 -5.48 -3.84
N ALA A 62 20.17 -4.17 -3.60
CA ALA A 62 19.72 -3.24 -4.64
C ALA A 62 20.65 -3.23 -5.86
N ARG A 63 21.97 -3.22 -5.64
CA ARG A 63 22.99 -3.35 -6.70
C ARG A 63 22.89 -4.68 -7.44
N ALA A 64 22.73 -5.81 -6.73
CA ALA A 64 22.58 -7.12 -7.36
C ALA A 64 21.31 -7.24 -8.20
N ARG A 65 20.23 -6.53 -7.83
CA ARG A 65 18.97 -6.51 -8.57
C ARG A 65 19.03 -5.64 -9.83
N CYS A 66 19.76 -4.53 -9.77
CA CYS A 66 19.81 -3.56 -10.87
C CYS A 66 21.08 -3.66 -11.75
N GLY A 67 22.06 -4.47 -11.35
CA GLY A 67 23.29 -4.68 -12.09
C GLY A 67 24.09 -3.40 -12.29
N GLU A 68 24.73 -3.28 -13.45
CA GLU A 68 25.63 -2.17 -13.80
C GLU A 68 24.91 -0.83 -14.01
N GLY A 69 23.60 -0.85 -14.31
CA GLY A 69 22.80 0.36 -14.46
C GLY A 69 22.62 1.14 -13.15
N GLY A 70 22.83 0.48 -12.01
CA GLY A 70 22.64 1.07 -10.68
C GLY A 70 21.17 1.28 -10.33
N TYR A 71 20.93 1.83 -9.15
CA TYR A 71 19.60 2.03 -8.60
C TYR A 71 19.41 3.45 -8.10
N ASP A 72 18.19 3.97 -8.23
CA ASP A 72 17.74 5.18 -7.57
C ASP A 72 17.06 4.81 -6.26
N THR A 73 17.47 5.46 -5.18
CA THR A 73 16.75 5.36 -3.91
C THR A 73 15.47 6.18 -4.02
N VAL A 74 14.33 5.52 -3.86
CA VAL A 74 13.01 6.17 -3.87
C VAL A 74 12.61 6.56 -2.45
N ASP A 75 12.78 5.64 -1.50
CA ASP A 75 12.44 5.87 -0.11
C ASP A 75 13.34 5.04 0.82
N GLN A 76 13.58 5.53 2.03
CA GLN A 76 14.35 4.85 3.06
C GLN A 76 13.68 5.05 4.41
N LEU A 77 13.30 3.94 5.05
CA LEU A 77 12.68 3.95 6.37
C LEU A 77 13.54 3.14 7.33
N ASN A 78 13.83 3.69 8.51
CA ASN A 78 14.43 2.92 9.60
C ASN A 78 13.45 2.91 10.77
N ASN A 79 12.84 1.76 11.04
CA ASN A 79 11.86 1.61 12.09
C ASN A 79 12.17 0.41 12.98
N ASN A 80 12.31 0.64 14.30
CA ASN A 80 12.55 -0.38 15.31
C ASN A 80 13.66 -1.40 14.97
N GLY A 81 14.77 -0.95 14.39
CA GLY A 81 15.89 -1.84 14.04
C GLY A 81 15.74 -2.55 12.69
N VAL A 82 14.70 -2.21 11.92
CA VAL A 82 14.50 -2.67 10.54
C VAL A 82 14.68 -1.50 9.59
N TYR A 83 15.66 -1.62 8.71
CA TYR A 83 15.91 -0.70 7.62
C TYR A 83 15.24 -1.18 6.35
N THR A 84 14.26 -0.42 5.88
CA THR A 84 13.59 -0.61 4.60
C THR A 84 14.20 0.34 3.57
N LEU A 85 14.62 -0.21 2.43
CA LEU A 85 15.06 0.55 1.27
C LEU A 85 14.09 0.28 0.12
N VAL A 86 13.44 1.32 -0.37
CA VAL A 86 12.69 1.29 -1.62
C VAL A 86 13.56 1.90 -2.71
N PHE A 87 13.77 1.16 -3.79
CA PHE A 87 14.62 1.59 -4.90
C PHE A 87 13.98 1.28 -6.25
N ALA A 88 14.38 2.00 -7.28
CA ALA A 88 14.04 1.72 -8.67
C ALA A 88 15.32 1.48 -9.46
N CYS A 89 15.37 0.44 -10.28
CA CYS A 89 16.52 0.25 -11.17
C CYS A 89 16.53 1.33 -12.25
N ARG A 90 17.72 1.85 -12.56
CA ARG A 90 17.87 2.76 -13.69
C ARG A 90 17.73 1.94 -14.98
N ALA A 91 17.08 2.53 -15.98
CA ALA A 91 17.04 1.93 -17.31
C ALA A 91 18.47 1.91 -17.87
N HIS A 92 18.89 0.73 -18.32
CA HIS A 92 20.14 0.50 -19.02
C HIS A 92 19.97 0.82 -20.51
#